data_AF-A0A354PC89-F1
#
_entry.id   AF-A0A354PC89-F1
#
_cell.length_a   1.000
_cell.length_b   1.000
_cell.length_c   1.000
_cell.angle_alpha   90.00
_cell.angle_beta   90.00
_cell.angle_gamma   90.00
#
_symmetry.space_group_name_H-M   'P 1'
#
loop_
_entity.id
_entity.type
_entity.pdbx_description
1 polymer ?
#
loop_
_entity_poly.entity_id
_entity_poly.type
_entity_poly.pdbx_seq_one_letter_code
_entity_poly.pdbx_strand_id
1 'polypeptide(L)'
;MKKKPNGKPTSQQRSIQHIPASELAEWPVHPLADKFPIVPDQNLERLADSLAIQQEHPVIACRGMIIDGRNRIAAGRRRKLTLSVEVRDDLDEAEIEQLIIALNVERRSIPKAKLVEVAAEYYDSQDPSEKRKSLEEVAKMFGVARRTLCRYREKQRNPNQQKPFRISFDKIPKQLRIMPIALSGFPLLKTPNRRPIVYRQYQTEIIDLATEMLSEPELQHLWDYWFGDKTLPGRLDLDESELEDDDLDSIADGDG
;
A
#
# COMPACT_ATOMS: atom_id res chain seq x y z
N MET A 1 37.73 20.19 51.51
CA MET A 1 36.72 19.60 50.58
C MET A 1 37.33 19.51 49.19
N LYS A 2 37.74 18.31 48.76
CA LYS A 2 38.31 18.08 47.42
C LYS A 2 37.16 17.87 46.44
N LYS A 3 36.94 18.82 45.51
CA LYS A 3 35.97 18.67 44.42
C LYS A 3 36.47 17.55 43.50
N LYS A 4 35.70 16.48 43.36
CA LYS A 4 35.91 15.44 42.35
C LYS A 4 35.74 16.08 40.96
N PRO A 5 36.64 15.89 39.99
CA PRO A 5 36.36 16.26 38.62
C PRO A 5 35.27 15.32 38.08
N ASN A 6 34.13 15.91 37.72
CA ASN A 6 33.03 15.24 37.03
C ASN A 6 33.51 14.88 35.62
N GLY A 7 34.02 13.65 35.46
CA GLY A 7 34.23 13.05 34.15
C GLY A 7 32.87 12.85 33.48
N LYS A 8 32.59 13.64 32.44
CA LYS A 8 31.48 13.37 31.51
C LYS A 8 31.75 12.01 30.85
N PRO A 9 30.75 11.12 30.71
CA PRO A 9 30.95 9.88 29.99
C PRO A 9 31.17 10.17 28.50
N THR A 10 32.39 9.85 28.07
CA THR A 10 32.72 9.04 26.90
C THR A 10 32.28 9.53 25.52
N SER A 11 33.26 10.04 24.79
CA SER A 11 33.33 10.14 23.33
C SER A 11 32.73 8.91 22.65
N GLN A 12 31.55 9.06 22.04
CA GLN A 12 30.96 8.11 21.11
C GLN A 12 31.99 7.79 20.03
N GLN A 13 32.50 6.56 19.97
CA GLN A 13 33.57 6.15 19.06
C GLN A 13 33.04 6.03 17.62
N ARG A 14 32.82 7.18 16.99
CA ARG A 14 32.65 7.28 15.55
C ARG A 14 34.02 7.01 14.93
N SER A 15 34.23 5.80 14.41
CA SER A 15 35.44 5.51 13.64
C SER A 15 35.13 5.67 12.16
N ILE A 16 35.93 6.50 11.47
CA ILE A 16 35.90 6.60 10.02
C ILE A 16 36.99 5.67 9.48
N GLN A 17 36.60 4.75 8.61
CA GLN A 17 37.46 3.83 7.91
C GLN A 17 37.40 4.12 6.41
N HIS A 18 38.43 3.73 5.66
CA HIS A 18 38.45 3.86 4.21
C HIS A 18 38.54 2.46 3.60
N ILE A 19 37.46 2.02 2.96
CA ILE A 19 37.31 0.64 2.50
C ILE A 19 37.01 0.65 0.99
N PRO A 20 37.66 -0.20 0.17
CA PRO A 20 37.34 -0.33 -1.24
C PRO A 20 35.85 -0.63 -1.46
N ALA A 21 35.22 0.03 -2.42
CA ALA A 21 33.81 -0.20 -2.74
C ALA A 21 33.50 -1.65 -3.13
N SER A 22 34.49 -2.38 -3.67
CA SER A 22 34.38 -3.81 -3.97
C SER A 22 34.27 -4.66 -2.70
N GLU A 23 35.01 -4.31 -1.65
CA GLU A 23 34.98 -5.04 -0.37
C GLU A 23 33.67 -4.76 0.38
N LEU A 24 33.24 -3.50 0.40
CA LEU A 24 31.94 -3.11 1.00
C LEU A 24 30.74 -3.75 0.32
N ALA A 25 30.87 -4.14 -0.95
CA ALA A 25 29.80 -4.79 -1.69
C ALA A 25 29.52 -6.22 -1.21
N GLU A 26 30.50 -6.85 -0.56
CA GLU A 26 30.39 -8.20 0.01
C GLU A 26 29.83 -8.17 1.44
N TRP A 27 29.70 -6.99 2.05
CA TRP A 27 29.16 -6.87 3.41
C TRP A 27 27.65 -7.10 3.42
N PRO A 28 27.11 -7.78 4.45
CA PRO A 28 25.68 -7.96 4.60
C PRO A 28 24.97 -6.61 4.70
N VAL A 29 23.78 -6.51 4.10
CA VAL A 29 22.93 -5.32 4.19
C VAL A 29 21.87 -5.53 5.26
N HIS A 30 21.60 -4.50 6.03
CA HIS A 30 20.51 -4.56 7.01
C HIS A 30 19.16 -4.85 6.33
N PRO A 31 18.34 -5.80 6.82
CA PRO A 31 17.10 -6.20 6.16
C PRO A 31 16.15 -5.03 5.85
N LEU A 32 16.05 -4.06 6.76
CA LEU A 32 15.26 -2.85 6.53
C LEU A 32 15.87 -1.93 5.45
N ALA A 33 17.20 -1.80 5.40
CA ALA A 33 17.88 -0.99 4.39
C ALA A 33 17.77 -1.63 2.99
N ASP A 34 17.63 -2.95 2.92
CA ASP A 34 17.49 -3.68 1.67
C ASP A 34 16.18 -3.37 0.94
N LYS A 35 15.10 -3.10 1.70
CA LYS A 35 13.76 -2.76 1.17
C LYS A 35 13.73 -1.44 0.38
N PHE A 36 14.70 -0.56 0.59
CA PHE A 36 14.80 0.70 -0.16
C PHE A 36 15.46 0.46 -1.51
N PRO A 37 14.87 0.92 -2.63
CA PRO A 37 15.40 0.64 -3.95
C PRO A 37 16.71 1.41 -4.21
N ILE A 38 17.61 0.78 -4.97
CA ILE A 38 18.78 1.45 -5.56
C ILE A 38 18.31 2.39 -6.68
N VAL A 39 18.99 3.53 -6.82
CA VAL A 39 18.66 4.49 -7.88
C VAL A 39 19.04 3.97 -9.28
N PRO A 40 18.37 4.43 -10.36
CA PRO A 40 18.67 3.98 -11.73
C PRO A 40 20.12 4.21 -12.15
N ASP A 41 20.60 3.41 -13.11
CA ASP A 41 22.01 3.41 -13.54
C ASP A 41 22.56 4.76 -13.98
N GLN A 42 21.75 5.57 -14.66
CA GLN A 42 22.15 6.92 -15.08
C GLN A 42 22.45 7.83 -13.88
N ASN A 43 21.70 7.68 -12.79
CA ASN A 43 21.93 8.44 -11.57
C ASN A 43 23.14 7.91 -10.80
N LEU A 44 23.38 6.59 -10.84
CA LEU A 44 24.59 5.99 -10.27
C LEU A 44 25.87 6.44 -10.97
N GLU A 45 25.85 6.65 -12.29
CA GLU A 45 27.02 7.15 -13.01
C GLU A 45 27.37 8.58 -12.61
N ARG A 46 26.37 9.47 -12.57
CA ARG A 46 26.55 10.84 -12.07
C ARG A 46 27.03 10.87 -10.62
N LEU A 47 26.53 9.96 -9.79
CA LEU A 47 26.99 9.80 -8.42
C LEU A 47 28.45 9.32 -8.37
N ALA A 48 28.86 8.40 -9.25
CA ALA A 48 30.22 7.89 -9.31
C ALA A 48 31.22 8.99 -9.71
N ASP A 49 30.87 9.82 -10.70
CA ASP A 49 31.66 10.99 -11.11
C ASP A 49 31.80 12.00 -9.95
N SER A 50 30.70 12.27 -9.24
CA SER A 50 30.72 13.15 -8.06
C SER A 50 31.60 12.60 -6.94
N LEU A 51 31.50 11.30 -6.63
CA LEU A 51 32.28 10.65 -5.56
C LEU A 51 33.77 10.60 -5.86
N ALA A 52 34.17 10.59 -7.14
CA ALA A 52 35.57 10.67 -7.54
C ALA A 52 36.19 12.04 -7.24
N ILE A 53 35.37 13.10 -7.21
CA ILE A 53 35.81 14.47 -6.88
C ILE A 53 35.74 14.67 -5.36
N GLN A 54 34.60 14.35 -4.74
CA GLN A 54 34.38 14.60 -3.31
C GLN A 54 33.38 13.59 -2.70
N GLN A 55 33.71 13.10 -1.51
CA GLN A 55 32.84 12.21 -0.73
C GLN A 55 32.20 12.96 0.45
N GLU A 56 31.11 13.69 0.19
CA GLU A 56 30.42 14.50 1.20
C GLU A 56 29.77 13.67 2.32
N HIS A 57 29.33 12.43 2.02
CA HIS A 57 28.61 11.58 2.95
C HIS A 57 29.23 10.17 3.04
N PRO A 58 29.65 9.71 4.23
CA PRO A 58 30.27 8.40 4.43
C PRO A 58 29.23 7.27 4.40
N VAL A 59 29.66 6.06 4.04
CA VAL A 59 28.84 4.83 4.13
C VAL A 59 28.64 4.54 5.60
N ILE A 60 27.42 4.25 6.04
CA ILE A 60 27.17 3.98 7.45
C ILE A 60 27.05 2.46 7.62
N ALA A 61 27.88 1.92 8.50
CA ALA A 61 27.87 0.51 8.86
C ALA A 61 27.73 0.33 10.37
N CYS A 62 27.12 -0.78 10.79
CA CYS A 62 27.04 -1.20 12.19
C CYS A 62 27.14 -2.71 12.25
N ARG A 63 27.97 -3.22 13.15
CA ARG A 63 28.21 -4.65 13.41
C ARG A 63 28.52 -5.42 12.12
N GLY A 64 29.32 -4.81 11.24
CA GLY A 64 29.69 -5.37 9.93
C GLY A 64 28.57 -5.37 8.88
N MET A 65 27.42 -4.74 9.16
CA MET A 65 26.30 -4.62 8.23
C MET A 65 26.18 -3.21 7.67
N ILE A 66 25.83 -3.09 6.39
CA ILE A 66 25.54 -1.81 5.75
C ILE A 66 24.13 -1.34 6.14
N ILE A 67 24.07 -0.17 6.77
CA ILE A 67 22.83 0.51 7.18
C ILE A 67 22.43 1.55 6.13
N ASP A 68 23.40 2.34 5.65
CA ASP A 68 23.18 3.32 4.59
C ASP A 68 24.40 3.45 3.66
N GLY A 69 24.14 3.85 2.41
CA GLY A 69 25.19 4.10 1.42
C GLY A 69 25.24 3.07 0.29
N ARG A 70 24.23 2.21 0.15
CA ARG A 70 24.13 1.23 -0.96
C ARG A 70 24.33 1.85 -2.35
N ASN A 71 23.74 3.02 -2.59
CA ASN A 71 23.96 3.77 -3.84
C ASN A 71 25.41 4.21 -4.02
N ARG A 72 26.09 4.60 -2.92
CA ARG A 72 27.50 5.04 -2.93
C ARG A 72 28.44 3.87 -3.14
N ILE A 73 28.15 2.71 -2.55
CA ILE A 73 28.87 1.45 -2.82
C ILE A 73 28.70 1.07 -4.30
N ALA A 74 27.47 1.05 -4.82
CA ALA A 74 27.19 0.70 -6.22
C ALA A 74 27.89 1.65 -7.21
N ALA A 75 27.84 2.96 -6.97
CA ALA A 75 28.54 3.97 -7.76
C ALA A 75 30.06 3.83 -7.64
N GLY A 76 30.58 3.66 -6.42
CA GLY A 76 32.01 3.49 -6.15
C GLY A 76 32.61 2.25 -6.83
N ARG A 77 31.86 1.15 -6.93
CA ARG A 77 32.30 -0.06 -7.65
C ARG A 77 32.61 0.20 -9.12
N ARG A 78 31.83 1.06 -9.79
CA ARG A 78 32.02 1.37 -11.22
C ARG A 78 33.35 2.06 -11.49
N ARG A 79 33.83 2.85 -10.54
CA ARG A 79 35.08 3.62 -10.64
C ARG A 79 36.20 3.08 -9.73
N LYS A 80 35.99 1.90 -9.12
CA LYS A 80 36.94 1.25 -8.18
C LYS A 80 37.42 2.19 -7.07
N LEU A 81 36.50 2.99 -6.53
CA LEU A 81 36.81 3.98 -5.49
C LEU A 81 36.96 3.33 -4.11
N THR A 82 37.81 3.93 -3.29
CA THR A 82 37.83 3.70 -1.84
C THR A 82 36.86 4.67 -1.18
N LEU A 83 35.90 4.17 -0.41
CA LEU A 83 34.85 4.97 0.21
C LEU A 83 35.14 5.19 1.69
N SER A 84 34.77 6.36 2.20
CA SER A 84 34.71 6.62 3.65
C SER A 84 33.53 5.86 4.27
N VAL A 85 33.79 5.18 5.38
CA VAL A 85 32.85 4.34 6.10
C VAL A 85 32.83 4.77 7.56
N GLU A 86 31.67 5.22 8.02
CA GLU A 86 31.39 5.54 9.39
C GLU A 86 30.83 4.28 10.09
N VAL A 87 31.58 3.75 11.05
CA VAL A 87 31.16 2.60 11.85
C VAL A 87 30.47 3.09 13.13
N ARG A 88 29.27 2.54 13.39
CA ARG A 88 28.32 2.93 14.45
C ARG A 88 27.86 1.72 15.26
N ASP A 89 28.81 0.97 15.80
CA ASP A 89 28.56 -0.26 16.56
C ASP A 89 27.92 -0.01 17.93
N ASP A 90 27.83 1.26 18.34
CA ASP A 90 27.23 1.71 19.59
C ASP A 90 25.69 1.73 19.59
N LEU A 91 25.07 1.63 18.42
CA LEU A 91 23.61 1.71 18.28
C LEU A 91 22.93 0.38 18.60
N ASP A 92 21.77 0.44 19.25
CA ASP A 92 20.86 -0.70 19.38
C ASP A 92 20.00 -0.91 18.11
N GLU A 93 19.25 -2.03 18.06
CA GLU A 93 18.44 -2.37 16.89
C GLU A 93 17.35 -1.31 16.59
N ALA A 94 16.72 -0.77 17.62
CA ALA A 94 15.66 0.22 17.47
C ALA A 94 16.22 1.57 16.98
N GLU A 95 17.43 1.94 17.40
CA GLU A 95 18.19 3.10 16.95
C GLU A 95 18.67 2.91 15.50
N ILE A 96 19.14 1.72 15.12
CA ILE A 96 19.50 1.37 13.75
C ILE A 96 18.30 1.53 12.82
N GLU A 97 17.14 0.96 13.18
CA GLU A 97 15.92 1.09 12.38
C GLU A 97 15.51 2.56 12.20
N GLN A 98 15.53 3.34 13.29
CA GLN A 98 15.20 4.77 13.26
C GLN A 98 16.15 5.54 12.34
N LEU A 99 17.45 5.26 12.41
CA LEU A 99 18.45 5.88 11.57
C LEU A 99 18.24 5.55 10.08
N ILE A 100 18.00 4.28 9.75
CA ILE A 100 17.69 3.84 8.37
C ILE A 100 16.48 4.60 7.84
N ILE A 101 15.41 4.66 8.62
CA ILE A 101 14.17 5.31 8.21
C ILE A 101 14.41 6.81 8.04
N ALA A 102 15.04 7.49 8.99
CA ALA A 102 15.32 8.92 8.91
C ALA A 102 16.13 9.26 7.64
N LEU A 103 17.24 8.55 7.40
CA LEU A 103 18.12 8.79 6.25
C LEU A 103 17.42 8.55 4.92
N ASN A 104 16.49 7.60 4.83
CA ASN A 104 15.80 7.27 3.58
C ASN A 104 14.51 8.07 3.38
N VAL A 105 13.81 8.48 4.44
CA VAL A 105 12.63 9.35 4.35
C VAL A 105 13.05 10.78 4.01
N GLU A 106 14.16 11.27 4.57
CA GLU A 106 14.70 12.59 4.24
C GLU A 106 15.22 12.67 2.80
N ARG A 107 15.55 11.53 2.17
CA ARG A 107 15.95 11.48 0.76
C ARG A 107 14.78 11.86 -0.13
N ARG A 108 14.85 13.10 -0.63
CA ARG A 108 13.90 13.77 -1.53
C ARG A 108 13.59 13.06 -2.85
N SER A 109 14.18 11.89 -3.11
CA SER A 109 14.06 11.12 -4.35
C SER A 109 13.19 9.87 -4.24
N ILE A 110 12.74 9.45 -3.04
CA ILE A 110 11.90 8.25 -2.91
C ILE A 110 10.43 8.60 -3.18
N PRO A 111 9.77 7.98 -4.17
CA PRO A 111 8.35 8.19 -4.40
C PRO A 111 7.50 7.81 -3.19
N LYS A 112 6.52 8.64 -2.84
CA LYS A 112 5.62 8.38 -1.69
C LYS A 112 4.95 7.00 -1.75
N ALA A 113 4.64 6.49 -2.95
CA ALA A 113 4.08 5.15 -3.12
C ALA A 113 5.01 4.04 -2.61
N LYS A 114 6.32 4.15 -2.87
CA LYS A 114 7.31 3.18 -2.40
C LYS A 114 7.53 3.30 -0.90
N LEU A 115 7.49 4.51 -0.33
CA LEU A 115 7.53 4.70 1.13
C LEU A 115 6.34 4.00 1.82
N VAL A 116 5.14 4.07 1.22
CA VAL A 116 3.96 3.38 1.75
C VAL A 116 4.11 1.86 1.70
N GLU A 117 4.68 1.32 0.63
CA GLU A 117 4.98 -0.11 0.49
C GLU A 117 5.98 -0.57 1.55
N VAL A 118 7.13 0.11 1.70
CA VAL A 118 8.14 -0.25 2.71
C VAL A 118 7.58 -0.11 4.13
N ALA A 119 6.77 0.92 4.40
CA ALA A 119 6.10 1.08 5.69
C ALA A 119 5.12 -0.06 5.99
N ALA A 120 4.40 -0.56 4.99
CA ALA A 120 3.49 -1.69 5.15
C ALA A 120 4.24 -2.97 5.47
N GLU A 121 5.28 -3.27 4.69
CA GLU A 121 6.14 -4.43 4.93
C GLU A 121 6.85 -4.37 6.28
N TYR A 122 7.32 -3.19 6.70
CA TYR A 122 7.92 -2.98 8.02
C TYR A 122 6.91 -3.22 9.14
N TYR A 123 5.68 -2.70 8.99
CA TYR A 123 4.62 -2.95 9.95
C TYR A 123 4.32 -4.44 10.06
N ASP A 124 4.22 -5.14 8.93
CA ASP A 124 3.84 -6.56 8.87
C ASP A 124 4.98 -7.53 9.27
N SER A 125 6.25 -7.10 9.21
CA SER A 125 7.40 -7.90 9.69
C SER A 125 7.67 -7.82 11.19
N GLN A 126 6.97 -6.95 11.93
CA GLN A 126 7.12 -6.86 13.39
C GLN A 126 6.54 -8.10 14.08
N ASP A 127 7.27 -8.62 15.06
CA ASP A 127 6.86 -9.79 15.83
C ASP A 127 5.59 -9.47 16.67
N PRO A 128 4.53 -10.31 16.59
CA PRO A 128 3.34 -10.15 17.42
C PRO A 128 3.59 -10.27 18.94
N SER A 129 4.68 -10.95 19.35
CA SER A 129 5.03 -11.19 20.75
C SER A 129 5.73 -10.00 21.42
N GLU A 130 6.32 -9.11 20.64
CA GLU A 130 6.91 -7.86 21.12
C GLU A 130 5.91 -6.71 21.12
N LYS A 131 6.26 -5.62 21.80
CA LYS A 131 5.46 -4.39 21.82
C LYS A 131 5.46 -3.74 20.43
N ARG A 132 4.56 -4.21 19.56
CA ARG A 132 4.43 -3.75 18.18
C ARG A 132 4.11 -2.25 18.14
N LYS A 133 4.82 -1.52 17.26
CA LYS A 133 4.50 -0.13 16.94
C LYS A 133 3.13 -0.09 16.26
N SER A 134 2.27 0.83 16.69
CA SER A 134 0.96 1.04 16.08
C SER A 134 1.09 1.48 14.62
N LEU A 135 0.01 1.31 13.84
CA LEU A 135 -0.04 1.78 12.45
C LEU A 135 0.20 3.30 12.35
N GLU A 136 -0.22 4.06 13.38
CA GLU A 136 -0.02 5.51 13.46
C GLU A 136 1.47 5.86 13.63
N GLU A 137 2.15 5.16 14.54
CA GLU A 137 3.58 5.36 14.80
C GLU A 137 4.41 5.02 13.56
N VAL A 138 4.13 3.88 12.90
CA VAL A 138 4.82 3.52 11.66
C VAL A 138 4.55 4.56 10.56
N ALA A 139 3.31 5.01 10.40
CA ALA A 139 3.00 6.04 9.41
C ALA A 139 3.80 7.33 9.65
N LYS A 140 3.93 7.75 10.92
CA LYS A 140 4.73 8.90 11.32
C LYS A 140 6.22 8.71 11.05
N MET A 141 6.78 7.54 11.38
CA MET A 141 8.19 7.21 11.13
C MET A 141 8.54 7.33 9.64
N PHE A 142 7.69 6.81 8.76
CA PHE A 142 7.92 6.82 7.31
C PHE A 142 7.46 8.11 6.61
N GLY A 143 6.93 9.10 7.35
CA GLY A 143 6.44 10.35 6.78
C GLY A 143 5.23 10.17 5.85
N VAL A 144 4.42 9.12 6.05
CA VAL A 144 3.24 8.81 5.24
C VAL A 144 1.95 9.05 6.02
N ALA A 145 0.86 9.35 5.33
CA ALA A 145 -0.44 9.50 5.99
C ALA A 145 -0.97 8.12 6.43
N ARG A 146 -1.40 7.99 7.70
CA ARG A 146 -2.00 6.76 8.25
C ARG A 146 -3.08 6.15 7.35
N ARG A 147 -3.99 6.98 6.82
CA ARG A 147 -5.07 6.55 5.93
C ARG A 147 -4.55 5.93 4.62
N THR A 148 -3.44 6.44 4.09
CA THR A 148 -2.81 5.90 2.88
C THR A 148 -2.21 4.53 3.15
N LEU A 149 -1.52 4.37 4.28
CA LEU A 149 -0.96 3.08 4.70
C LEU A 149 -2.03 2.03 4.95
N CYS A 150 -3.11 2.39 5.65
CA CYS A 150 -4.26 1.50 5.89
C CYS A 150 -4.88 1.01 4.57
N ARG A 151 -5.17 1.93 3.65
CA ARG A 151 -5.74 1.61 2.33
C ARG A 151 -4.82 0.74 1.48
N TYR A 152 -3.51 0.99 1.54
CA TYR A 152 -2.54 0.18 0.82
C TYR A 152 -2.57 -1.27 1.32
N ARG A 153 -2.54 -1.47 2.65
CA ARG A 153 -2.63 -2.81 3.26
C ARG A 153 -3.96 -3.51 2.97
N GLU A 154 -5.07 -2.79 3.00
CA GLU A 154 -6.38 -3.32 2.60
C GLU A 154 -6.37 -3.79 1.13
N LYS A 155 -5.83 -2.96 0.22
CA LYS A 155 -5.70 -3.32 -1.20
C LYS A 155 -4.83 -4.57 -1.41
N GLN A 156 -3.75 -4.71 -0.65
CA GLN A 156 -2.88 -5.90 -0.76
C GLN A 156 -3.55 -7.18 -0.25
N ARG A 157 -4.38 -7.08 0.80
CA ARG A 157 -5.15 -8.23 1.30
C ARG A 157 -6.26 -8.65 0.33
N ASN A 158 -6.90 -7.68 -0.33
CA ASN A 158 -8.01 -7.91 -1.24
C ASN A 158 -7.72 -7.29 -2.63
N PRO A 159 -6.82 -7.87 -3.44
CA PRO A 159 -6.42 -7.30 -4.72
C PRO A 159 -7.57 -7.21 -5.73
N ASN A 160 -8.56 -8.12 -5.62
CA ASN A 160 -9.73 -8.21 -6.51
C ASN A 160 -10.94 -7.41 -6.04
N GLN A 161 -10.85 -6.68 -4.93
CA GLN A 161 -11.94 -5.83 -4.47
C GLN A 161 -12.00 -4.58 -5.37
N GLN A 162 -12.83 -4.65 -6.43
CA GLN A 162 -13.10 -3.52 -7.30
C GLN A 162 -13.55 -2.34 -6.44
N LYS A 163 -12.98 -1.15 -6.69
CA LYS A 163 -13.42 0.06 -6.00
C LYS A 163 -14.88 0.30 -6.39
N PRO A 164 -15.78 0.60 -5.44
CA PRO A 164 -17.12 1.05 -5.82
C PRO A 164 -16.97 2.30 -6.69
N PHE A 165 -17.50 2.23 -7.92
CA PHE A 165 -17.55 3.36 -8.82
C PHE A 165 -18.37 4.47 -8.16
N ARG A 166 -17.75 5.61 -7.87
CA ARG A 166 -18.42 6.76 -7.25
C ARG A 166 -18.88 7.70 -8.36
N ILE A 167 -20.17 7.60 -8.71
CA ILE A 167 -20.83 8.63 -9.51
C ILE A 167 -21.10 9.82 -8.58
N SER A 168 -20.62 10.99 -8.99
CA SER A 168 -20.91 12.23 -8.28
C SER A 168 -22.40 12.55 -8.44
N PHE A 169 -23.08 12.96 -7.35
CA PHE A 169 -24.55 13.16 -7.35
C PHE A 169 -25.02 14.12 -8.45
N ASP A 170 -24.19 15.10 -8.80
CA ASP A 170 -24.35 16.07 -9.88
C ASP A 170 -24.29 15.48 -11.30
N LYS A 171 -23.83 14.23 -11.46
CA LYS A 171 -23.82 13.50 -12.73
C LYS A 171 -25.03 12.56 -12.91
N ILE A 172 -25.83 12.35 -11.87
CA ILE A 172 -27.08 11.58 -11.96
C ILE A 172 -28.13 12.46 -12.68
N PRO A 173 -28.84 12.01 -13.72
CA PRO A 173 -29.91 12.78 -14.35
C PRO A 173 -30.92 13.32 -13.33
N LYS A 174 -31.37 14.57 -13.50
CA LYS A 174 -32.26 15.23 -12.51
C LYS A 174 -33.55 14.45 -12.25
N GLN A 175 -34.06 13.75 -13.26
CA GLN A 175 -35.25 12.92 -13.21
C GLN A 175 -35.11 11.76 -12.21
N LEU A 176 -33.92 11.15 -12.14
CA LEU A 176 -33.60 10.05 -11.22
C LEU A 176 -33.25 10.53 -9.81
N ARG A 177 -32.96 11.83 -9.62
CA ARG A 177 -32.71 12.42 -8.29
C ARG A 177 -33.99 12.63 -7.46
N ILE A 178 -35.14 12.70 -8.11
CA ILE A 178 -36.43 13.09 -7.50
C ILE A 178 -37.30 11.86 -7.20
N MET A 179 -37.04 10.73 -7.85
CA MET A 179 -37.85 9.51 -7.83
C MET A 179 -38.19 8.94 -6.44
N PRO A 180 -37.33 8.94 -5.41
CA PRO A 180 -37.74 8.33 -4.14
C PRO A 180 -38.68 9.23 -3.29
N ILE A 181 -38.87 10.49 -3.68
CA ILE A 181 -39.76 11.46 -3.00
C ILE A 181 -41.21 11.30 -3.50
N ALA A 182 -41.41 10.99 -4.78
CA ALA A 182 -42.74 11.01 -5.40
C ALA A 182 -43.57 9.75 -5.12
N LEU A 183 -42.94 8.59 -4.96
CA LEU A 183 -43.63 7.30 -4.84
C LEU A 183 -43.98 6.90 -3.39
N SER A 184 -43.32 7.47 -2.38
CA SER A 184 -43.40 6.95 -1.01
C SER A 184 -44.21 7.81 -0.01
N GLY A 185 -44.61 9.03 -0.35
CA GLY A 185 -45.30 9.93 0.61
C GLY A 185 -44.48 10.26 1.88
N PHE A 186 -43.23 9.79 1.98
CA PHE A 186 -42.34 10.02 3.09
C PHE A 186 -41.18 10.92 2.64
N PRO A 187 -40.82 11.94 3.43
CA PRO A 187 -39.66 12.75 3.12
C PRO A 187 -38.42 11.86 3.18
N LEU A 188 -37.71 11.74 2.06
CA LEU A 188 -36.33 11.27 2.03
C LEU A 188 -35.57 12.06 3.10
N LEU A 189 -35.16 11.37 4.17
CA LEU A 189 -34.26 11.94 5.15
C LEU A 189 -32.97 12.30 4.41
N LYS A 190 -32.82 13.59 4.08
CA LYS A 190 -31.62 14.20 3.55
C LYS A 190 -30.48 13.89 4.51
N THR A 191 -29.76 12.80 4.27
CA THR A 191 -28.49 12.54 4.93
C THR A 191 -27.47 12.25 3.85
N PRO A 192 -26.36 13.01 3.78
CA PRO A 192 -25.41 12.96 2.66
C PRO A 192 -24.67 11.62 2.48
N ASN A 193 -24.92 10.62 3.32
CA ASN A 193 -24.04 9.47 3.50
C ASN A 193 -24.74 8.12 3.80
N ARG A 194 -26.06 8.00 3.58
CA ARG A 194 -26.73 6.68 3.65
C ARG A 194 -27.37 6.35 2.32
N ARG A 195 -27.22 5.09 1.89
CA ARG A 195 -27.86 4.52 0.69
C ARG A 195 -29.37 4.79 0.77
N PRO A 196 -30.02 5.23 -0.31
CA PRO A 196 -31.46 5.41 -0.31
C PRO A 196 -32.14 4.08 -0.01
N ILE A 197 -33.12 4.07 0.90
CA ILE A 197 -33.95 2.89 1.16
C ILE A 197 -35.02 2.88 0.07
N VAL A 198 -34.90 1.96 -0.88
CA VAL A 198 -35.89 1.78 -1.95
C VAL A 198 -36.69 0.52 -1.63
N TYR A 199 -38.01 0.67 -1.46
CA TYR A 199 -38.91 -0.45 -1.15
C TYR A 199 -39.06 -1.38 -2.36
N ARG A 200 -39.13 -2.69 -2.10
CA ARG A 200 -39.18 -3.76 -3.12
C ARG A 200 -40.26 -3.55 -4.18
N GLN A 201 -41.40 -2.98 -3.79
CA GLN A 201 -42.55 -2.73 -4.66
C GLN A 201 -42.31 -1.70 -5.77
N TYR A 202 -41.27 -0.86 -5.66
CA TYR A 202 -40.92 0.16 -6.67
C TYR A 202 -39.69 -0.22 -7.50
N GLN A 203 -39.12 -1.42 -7.30
CA GLN A 203 -37.89 -1.83 -7.97
C GLN A 203 -38.06 -1.99 -9.48
N THR A 204 -39.17 -2.61 -9.90
CA THR A 204 -39.48 -2.86 -11.31
C THR A 204 -39.73 -1.59 -12.09
N GLU A 205 -40.54 -0.67 -11.57
CA GLU A 205 -40.82 0.63 -12.23
C GLU A 205 -39.55 1.47 -12.42
N ILE A 206 -38.64 1.40 -11.45
CA ILE A 206 -37.34 2.07 -11.51
C ILE A 206 -36.42 1.43 -12.56
N ILE A 207 -36.42 0.10 -12.67
CA ILE A 207 -35.63 -0.61 -13.69
C ILE A 207 -36.14 -0.26 -15.08
N ASP A 208 -37.46 -0.33 -15.32
CA ASP A 208 -38.04 -0.10 -16.64
C ASP A 208 -37.68 1.30 -17.18
N LEU A 209 -37.84 2.32 -16.33
CA LEU A 209 -37.47 3.71 -16.65
C LEU A 209 -35.96 3.91 -16.84
N ALA A 210 -35.15 3.24 -16.02
CA ALA A 210 -33.71 3.35 -16.15
C ALA A 210 -33.22 2.69 -17.44
N THR A 211 -33.85 1.58 -17.85
CA THR A 211 -33.46 0.77 -19.02
C THR A 211 -33.64 1.51 -20.34
N GLU A 212 -34.57 2.46 -20.39
CA GLU A 212 -34.73 3.37 -21.53
C GLU A 212 -33.66 4.48 -21.59
N MET A 213 -32.96 4.75 -20.48
CA MET A 213 -32.10 5.94 -20.32
C MET A 213 -30.61 5.62 -20.14
N LEU A 214 -30.27 4.38 -19.78
CA LEU A 214 -28.93 3.95 -19.40
C LEU A 214 -28.55 2.70 -20.17
N SER A 215 -27.27 2.58 -20.51
CA SER A 215 -26.73 1.34 -21.06
C SER A 215 -26.74 0.22 -20.00
N GLU A 216 -26.75 -1.04 -20.43
CA GLU A 216 -26.74 -2.20 -19.49
C GLU A 216 -25.64 -2.15 -18.41
N PRO A 217 -24.40 -1.72 -18.71
CA PRO A 217 -23.37 -1.58 -17.67
C PRO A 217 -23.72 -0.50 -16.64
N GLU A 218 -24.35 0.59 -17.07
CA GLU A 218 -24.75 1.70 -16.19
C GLU A 218 -25.95 1.30 -15.31
N LEU A 219 -26.86 0.48 -15.83
CA LEU A 219 -27.99 -0.09 -15.09
C LEU A 219 -27.54 -1.05 -13.99
N GLN A 220 -26.67 -2.00 -14.33
CA GLN A 220 -26.15 -2.97 -13.36
C GLN A 220 -25.47 -2.25 -12.20
N HIS A 221 -24.70 -1.20 -12.48
CA HIS A 221 -24.06 -0.41 -11.43
C HIS A 221 -25.03 0.44 -10.60
N LEU A 222 -26.06 1.03 -11.21
CA LEU A 222 -27.09 1.76 -10.47
C LEU A 222 -27.84 0.81 -9.51
N TRP A 223 -28.11 -0.41 -9.98
CA TRP A 223 -28.72 -1.46 -9.21
C TRP A 223 -27.86 -1.89 -8.02
N ASP A 224 -26.57 -2.17 -8.24
CA ASP A 224 -25.62 -2.52 -7.19
C ASP A 224 -25.51 -1.40 -6.13
N TYR A 225 -25.59 -0.14 -6.57
CA TYR A 225 -25.52 1.03 -5.71
C TYR A 225 -26.75 1.19 -4.79
N TRP A 226 -27.96 0.96 -5.30
CA TRP A 226 -29.20 1.11 -4.54
C TRP A 226 -29.56 -0.13 -3.72
N PHE A 227 -29.28 -1.33 -4.23
CA PHE A 227 -29.79 -2.58 -3.67
C PHE A 227 -28.70 -3.51 -3.12
N GLY A 228 -27.42 -3.17 -3.32
CA GLY A 228 -26.30 -4.03 -2.97
C GLY A 228 -26.06 -5.13 -4.02
N ASP A 229 -25.27 -6.14 -3.66
CA ASP A 229 -24.78 -7.21 -4.54
C ASP A 229 -25.86 -8.25 -4.92
N LYS A 230 -27.04 -7.77 -5.33
CA LYS A 230 -28.17 -8.59 -5.76
C LYS A 230 -28.23 -8.53 -7.27
N THR A 231 -28.45 -9.66 -7.93
CA THR A 231 -28.64 -9.71 -9.38
C THR A 231 -29.82 -8.82 -9.80
N LEU A 232 -29.67 -8.19 -10.97
CA LEU A 232 -30.73 -7.39 -11.57
C LEU A 232 -31.93 -8.32 -11.86
N PRO A 233 -33.15 -8.02 -11.38
CA PRO A 233 -34.33 -8.81 -11.66
C PRO A 233 -34.52 -8.87 -13.17
N GLY A 234 -34.49 -10.08 -13.74
CA GLY A 234 -34.53 -10.31 -15.19
C GLY A 234 -33.24 -10.90 -15.77
N ARG A 235 -32.13 -10.88 -15.02
CA ARG A 235 -30.95 -11.69 -15.31
C ARG A 235 -31.20 -13.13 -14.81
N LEU A 236 -32.05 -13.86 -15.52
CA LEU A 236 -31.98 -15.31 -15.50
C LEU A 236 -30.64 -15.65 -16.16
N ASP A 237 -29.68 -16.14 -15.38
CA ASP A 237 -28.58 -16.90 -15.94
C ASP A 237 -29.24 -18.12 -16.61
N LEU A 238 -29.43 -18.04 -17.93
CA LEU A 238 -29.68 -19.23 -18.71
C LEU A 238 -28.37 -20.01 -18.69
N ASP A 239 -28.24 -20.90 -17.70
CA ASP A 239 -27.32 -22.02 -17.77
C ASP A 239 -27.78 -22.90 -18.95
N GLU A 240 -27.22 -22.66 -20.14
CA GLU A 240 -27.39 -23.52 -21.32
C GLU A 240 -26.61 -24.85 -21.18
N SER A 241 -26.38 -25.35 -19.96
CA SER A 241 -25.61 -26.58 -19.71
C SER A 241 -26.38 -27.72 -19.04
N GLU A 242 -27.72 -27.70 -19.02
CA GLU A 242 -28.54 -28.87 -18.64
C GLU A 242 -29.52 -29.27 -19.75
N LEU A 243 -29.03 -29.33 -20.99
CA LEU A 243 -29.61 -30.16 -22.05
C LEU A 243 -28.55 -31.17 -22.49
N GLU A 244 -28.31 -32.16 -21.63
CA GLU A 244 -27.84 -33.46 -22.09
C GLU A 244 -28.93 -34.48 -21.74
N ASP A 245 -29.49 -35.03 -22.81
CA ASP A 245 -30.26 -36.26 -22.82
C ASP A 245 -29.50 -37.35 -22.05
N ASP A 246 -30.18 -38.05 -21.14
CA ASP A 246 -30.17 -39.52 -21.08
C ASP A 246 -30.99 -40.03 -19.87
N ASP A 247 -31.70 -41.13 -20.14
CA ASP A 247 -32.26 -42.09 -19.19
C ASP A 247 -33.51 -41.73 -18.38
N LEU A 248 -34.69 -41.86 -19.02
CA LEU A 248 -35.83 -42.52 -18.39
C LEU A 248 -36.58 -43.41 -19.40
N ASP A 249 -35.87 -44.42 -19.89
CA ASP A 249 -36.44 -45.61 -20.51
C ASP A 249 -36.60 -46.69 -19.42
N SER A 250 -37.61 -46.56 -18.56
CA SER A 250 -38.24 -47.70 -17.87
C SER A 250 -39.43 -47.21 -17.07
N ILE A 251 -40.64 -47.53 -17.53
CA ILE A 251 -41.74 -48.14 -16.77
C ILE A 251 -42.84 -48.38 -17.82
N ALA A 252 -42.80 -49.58 -18.41
CA ALA A 252 -43.99 -50.22 -18.93
C ALA A 252 -44.26 -51.45 -18.04
N ASP A 253 -45.54 -51.56 -17.68
CA ASP A 253 -46.27 -52.77 -17.29
C ASP A 253 -46.22 -53.23 -15.83
N GLY A 254 -47.38 -53.14 -15.18
CA GLY A 254 -47.70 -53.78 -13.90
C GLY A 254 -49.09 -53.40 -13.35
N ASP A 255 -50.12 -54.12 -13.82
CA ASP A 255 -51.43 -54.39 -13.19
C ASP A 255 -52.57 -53.35 -13.25
N GLY A 256 -53.67 -53.76 -13.92
CA GLY A 256 -55.02 -53.19 -13.80
C GLY A 256 -55.89 -53.34 -15.04
#